data_AF-A0A931PGC4-F1
#
_entry.id   AF-A0A931PGC4-F1
#
_cell.length_a   1.000
_cell.length_b   1.000
_cell.length_c   1.000
_cell.angle_alpha   90.00
_cell.angle_beta   90.00
_cell.angle_gamma   90.00
#
_symmetry.space_group_name_H-M   'P 1'
#
loop_
_entity.id
_entity.type
_entity.pdbx_description
1 polymer ?
#
loop_
_entity_poly.entity_id
_entity_poly.type
_entity_poly.pdbx_seq_one_letter_code
_entity_poly.pdbx_strand_id
1 'polypeptide(L)'
;MTASIDMGREALMAAAADAFGDGFEGVIEITPDGCDPFFVDGRGPVATIFSDRPAEADCTWRSPPATLISIFQRKRALENAYLSGRLVIGGDMSVMARLVMKCD
;
A
#
# COMPACT_ATOMS: atom_id res chain seq x y z
N MET A 1 -19.37 11.82 13.18
CA MET A 1 -18.89 10.48 13.56
C MET A 1 -17.77 10.08 12.60
N THR A 2 -16.72 10.92 12.52
CA THR A 2 -15.76 10.94 11.39
C THR A 2 -14.32 10.73 11.90
N ALA A 3 -14.06 11.01 13.18
CA ALA A 3 -12.73 10.94 13.79
C ALA A 3 -12.14 9.51 13.88
N SER A 4 -12.98 8.47 14.01
CA SER A 4 -12.50 7.08 14.16
C SER A 4 -12.05 6.44 12.86
N ILE A 5 -12.56 6.90 11.70
CA ILE A 5 -12.16 6.40 10.38
C ILE A 5 -10.82 7.05 9.97
N ASP A 6 -10.64 8.33 10.27
CA ASP A 6 -9.40 9.06 9.96
C ASP A 6 -8.19 8.52 10.74
N MET A 7 -8.33 8.23 12.04
CA MET A 7 -7.23 7.65 12.83
C MET A 7 -6.74 6.30 12.28
N GLY A 8 -7.63 5.48 11.72
CA GLY A 8 -7.27 4.20 11.11
C GLY A 8 -6.47 4.36 9.81
N ARG A 9 -6.83 5.37 9.00
CA ARG A 9 -6.16 5.70 7.75
C ARG A 9 -4.78 6.31 7.98
N GLU A 10 -4.64 7.23 8.93
CA GLU A 10 -3.36 7.83 9.29
C GLU A 10 -2.36 6.78 9.78
N ALA A 11 -2.81 5.83 10.62
CA ALA A 11 -1.97 4.73 11.08
C ALA A 11 -1.52 3.81 9.94
N LEU A 12 -2.40 3.55 8.96
CA LEU A 12 -2.06 2.81 7.75
C LEU A 12 -1.03 3.53 6.88
N MET A 13 -1.20 4.84 6.67
CA MET A 13 -0.26 5.65 5.90
C MET A 13 1.11 5.72 6.57
N ALA A 14 1.16 5.84 7.90
CA ALA A 14 2.41 5.79 8.66
C ALA A 14 3.10 4.43 8.52
N ALA A 15 2.37 3.32 8.71
CA ALA A 15 2.92 1.97 8.52
C ALA A 15 3.42 1.74 7.09
N ALA A 16 2.70 2.25 6.09
CA ALA A 16 3.13 2.20 4.71
C ALA A 16 4.43 3.02 4.50
N ALA A 17 4.57 4.18 5.14
CA ALA A 17 5.77 5.02 4.98
C ALA A 17 7.03 4.30 5.50
N ASP A 18 6.89 3.53 6.58
CA ASP A 18 7.97 2.71 7.11
C ASP A 18 8.33 1.54 6.18
N ALA A 19 7.33 0.98 5.50
CA ALA A 19 7.47 -0.20 4.65
C ALA A 19 7.99 0.12 3.23
N PHE A 20 7.53 1.22 2.64
CA PHE A 20 7.89 1.66 1.30
C PHE A 20 9.09 2.58 1.36
N GLY A 21 10.25 1.98 1.17
CA GLY A 21 11.51 2.67 1.33
C GLY A 21 12.05 3.31 0.07
N ASP A 22 12.28 2.48 -0.93
CA ASP A 22 13.00 2.84 -2.14
C ASP A 22 12.01 2.93 -3.31
N GLY A 23 12.41 3.65 -4.37
CA GLY A 23 11.65 3.73 -5.60
C GLY A 23 11.42 2.37 -6.26
N PHE A 24 10.28 2.22 -6.92
CA PHE A 24 9.90 1.02 -7.68
C PHE A 24 9.34 1.34 -9.07
N GLU A 25 9.44 2.60 -9.51
CA GLU A 25 9.03 3.16 -10.81
C GLU A 25 7.54 2.98 -11.16
N GLY A 26 6.65 3.22 -10.20
CA GLY A 26 5.20 3.20 -10.43
C GLY A 26 4.41 3.82 -9.28
N VAL A 27 3.09 3.84 -9.41
CA VAL A 27 2.15 4.32 -8.40
C VAL A 27 1.22 3.19 -7.98
N ILE A 28 1.15 2.92 -6.67
CA ILE A 28 0.23 1.95 -6.08
C ILE A 28 -0.89 2.69 -5.36
N GLU A 29 -2.13 2.45 -5.73
CA GLU A 29 -3.32 2.83 -4.95
C GLU A 29 -3.59 1.77 -3.87
N ILE A 30 -3.49 2.15 -2.60
CA ILE A 30 -3.87 1.32 -1.47
C ILE A 30 -5.32 1.62 -1.13
N THR A 31 -6.18 0.62 -1.23
CA THR A 31 -7.62 0.72 -0.96
C THR A 31 -8.01 -0.19 0.22
N PRO A 32 -7.95 0.31 1.46
CA PRO A 32 -8.43 -0.43 2.63
C PRO A 32 -9.96 -0.54 2.62
N ASP A 33 -10.50 -1.67 3.06
CA ASP A 33 -11.95 -1.81 3.19
C ASP A 33 -12.52 -0.83 4.23
N GLY A 34 -13.50 -0.02 3.82
CA GLY A 34 -14.17 0.94 4.69
C GLY A 34 -13.38 2.22 5.00
N CYS A 35 -12.26 2.45 4.31
CA CYS A 35 -11.48 3.68 4.41
C CYS A 35 -11.27 4.32 3.03
N ASP A 36 -10.97 5.61 3.01
CA ASP A 36 -10.55 6.28 1.79
C ASP A 36 -9.19 5.74 1.32
N PRO A 37 -8.98 5.60 0.00
CA PRO A 37 -7.70 5.15 -0.54
C PRO A 37 -6.60 6.18 -0.29
N PHE A 38 -5.36 5.71 -0.35
CA PHE A 38 -4.16 6.54 -0.40
C PHE A 38 -3.19 5.95 -1.42
N PHE A 39 -2.15 6.71 -1.74
CA PHE A 39 -1.25 6.37 -2.84
C PHE A 39 0.19 6.31 -2.37
N VAL A 40 0.93 5.38 -2.97
CA VAL A 40 2.37 5.24 -2.82
C VAL A 40 3.00 5.46 -4.19
N ASP A 41 3.77 6.54 -4.33
CA ASP A 41 4.49 6.86 -5.56
C ASP A 41 5.96 6.51 -5.43
N GLY A 42 6.34 5.45 -6.13
CA GLY A 42 7.70 4.95 -6.23
C GLY A 42 8.43 5.42 -7.50
N ARG A 43 7.92 6.41 -8.24
CA ARG A 43 8.60 6.94 -9.45
C ARG A 43 9.87 7.73 -9.13
N GLY A 44 9.96 8.25 -7.90
CA GLY A 44 11.17 8.86 -7.37
C GLY A 44 12.16 7.84 -6.78
N PRO A 45 13.37 8.27 -6.37
CA PRO A 45 14.35 7.41 -5.73
C PRO A 45 13.89 6.89 -4.35
N VAL A 46 12.98 7.62 -3.70
CA VAL A 46 12.35 7.27 -2.42
C VAL A 46 10.85 7.29 -2.64
N ALA A 47 10.16 6.25 -2.15
CA ALA A 47 8.71 6.18 -2.25
C ALA A 47 8.06 7.28 -1.40
N THR A 48 7.04 7.94 -1.95
CA THR A 48 6.30 9.01 -1.26
C THR A 48 4.84 8.62 -1.09
N ILE A 49 4.26 8.93 0.06
CA ILE A 49 2.87 8.63 0.38
C ILE A 49 2.04 9.90 0.39
N PHE A 50 0.87 9.86 -0.24
CA PHE A 50 -0.06 10.97 -0.26
C PHE A 50 -1.51 10.51 -0.32
N SER A 51 -2.40 11.38 0.16
CA SER A 51 -3.86 11.16 0.18
C SER A 51 -4.55 11.59 -1.10
N ASP A 52 -3.94 12.51 -1.86
CA ASP A 52 -4.58 13.12 -3.01
C ASP A 52 -4.47 12.22 -4.24
N ARG A 53 -5.57 12.07 -4.99
CA ARG A 53 -5.59 11.17 -6.15
C ARG A 53 -4.61 11.64 -7.24
N PRO A 54 -3.60 10.83 -7.63
CA PRO A 54 -2.80 11.12 -8.80
C PRO A 54 -3.65 10.88 -10.06
N ALA A 55 -3.21 11.38 -11.21
CA ALA A 55 -3.97 11.24 -12.46
C ALA A 55 -4.31 9.77 -12.77
N GLU A 56 -3.37 8.86 -12.58
CA GLU A 56 -3.53 7.40 -12.77
C GLU A 56 -2.66 6.64 -11.76
N ALA A 57 -3.16 5.49 -11.29
CA ALA A 57 -2.39 4.51 -10.52
C ALA A 57 -2.10 3.32 -11.43
N ASP A 58 -0.86 2.82 -11.41
CA ASP A 58 -0.43 1.69 -12.22
C ASP A 58 -0.92 0.36 -11.62
N CYS A 59 -1.02 0.31 -10.30
CA CYS A 59 -1.38 -0.88 -9.53
C CYS A 59 -2.35 -0.50 -8.40
N THR A 60 -3.28 -1.40 -8.06
CA THR A 60 -4.21 -1.21 -6.94
C THR A 60 -4.13 -2.40 -5.99
N TRP A 61 -4.03 -2.13 -4.69
CA TRP A 61 -4.12 -3.12 -3.62
C TRP A 61 -5.42 -2.95 -2.86
N ARG A 62 -6.19 -4.03 -2.70
CA ARG A 62 -7.42 -4.02 -1.91
C ARG A 62 -7.41 -5.12 -0.87
N SER A 63 -7.71 -4.75 0.37
CA SER A 63 -7.68 -5.67 1.52
C SER A 63 -8.27 -4.98 2.77
N PRO A 64 -8.71 -5.75 3.79
CA PRO A 64 -9.00 -5.19 5.11
C PRO A 64 -7.79 -4.47 5.72
N PRO A 65 -8.00 -3.37 6.50
CA PRO A 65 -6.94 -2.60 7.16
C PRO A 65 -5.94 -3.45 7.95
N ALA A 66 -6.43 -4.43 8.72
CA ALA A 66 -5.57 -5.29 9.54
C ALA A 66 -4.59 -6.13 8.71
N THR A 67 -5.00 -6.54 7.50
CA THR A 67 -4.12 -7.30 6.60
C THR A 67 -3.09 -6.37 5.95
N LEU A 68 -3.48 -5.16 5.55
CA LEU A 68 -2.55 -4.15 5.03
C LEU A 68 -1.49 -3.76 6.07
N ILE A 69 -1.88 -3.51 7.32
CA ILE A 69 -0.94 -3.28 8.44
C ILE A 69 0.04 -4.46 8.57
N SER A 70 -0.47 -5.70 8.54
CA SER A 70 0.41 -6.88 8.61
C SER A 70 1.37 -6.98 7.43
N ILE A 71 0.96 -6.55 6.23
CA ILE A 71 1.81 -6.53 5.03
C ILE A 71 2.94 -5.51 5.20
N PHE A 72 2.62 -4.32 5.72
CA PHE A 72 3.60 -3.25 5.92
C PHE A 72 4.62 -3.57 7.02
N GLN A 73 4.23 -4.35 8.03
CA GLN A 73 5.06 -4.62 9.21
C GLN A 73 5.90 -5.90 9.14
N ARG A 74 5.64 -6.84 8.22
CA ARG A 74 6.24 -8.18 8.28
C ARG A 74 6.77 -8.65 6.94
N LYS A 75 7.98 -9.19 6.97
CA LYS A 75 8.54 -9.93 5.82
C LYS A 75 7.63 -11.10 5.41
N ARG A 76 7.47 -11.32 4.09
CA ARG A 76 6.60 -12.34 3.46
C ARG A 76 5.09 -12.20 3.68
N ALA A 77 4.61 -11.22 4.46
CA ALA A 77 3.18 -11.05 4.66
C ALA A 77 2.44 -10.66 3.37
N LEU A 78 3.08 -9.90 2.47
CA LEU A 78 2.55 -9.57 1.15
C LEU A 78 2.24 -10.81 0.32
N GLU A 79 3.24 -11.65 0.09
CA GLU A 79 3.10 -12.87 -0.72
C GLU A 79 2.05 -13.81 -0.11
N ASN A 80 2.10 -14.02 1.21
CA ASN A 80 1.13 -14.85 1.91
C ASN A 80 -0.30 -14.29 1.81
N ALA A 81 -0.48 -12.98 1.93
CA ALA A 81 -1.78 -12.34 1.80
C ALA A 81 -2.34 -12.47 0.38
N TYR A 82 -1.49 -12.31 -0.64
CA TYR A 82 -1.87 -12.49 -2.04
C TYR A 82 -2.25 -13.95 -2.34
N LEU A 83 -1.38 -14.91 -2.00
CA LEU A 83 -1.63 -16.34 -2.25
C LEU A 83 -2.86 -16.87 -1.49
N SER A 84 -3.16 -16.32 -0.31
CA SER A 84 -4.35 -16.69 0.46
C SER A 84 -5.63 -15.95 0.03
N GLY A 85 -5.56 -15.07 -0.96
CA GLY A 85 -6.70 -14.28 -1.44
C GLY A 85 -7.15 -13.16 -0.49
N ARG A 86 -6.36 -12.85 0.55
CA ARG A 86 -6.64 -11.75 1.50
C ARG A 86 -6.20 -10.39 0.96
N LEU A 87 -5.29 -10.38 -0.01
CA LEU A 87 -4.88 -9.20 -0.76
C LEU A 87 -5.27 -9.40 -2.23
N VAL A 88 -6.07 -8.49 -2.76
CA VAL A 88 -6.33 -8.40 -4.20
C VAL A 88 -5.40 -7.36 -4.80
N ILE A 89 -4.66 -7.74 -5.83
CA ILE A 89 -3.81 -6.84 -6.60
C ILE A 89 -4.38 -6.76 -8.02
N GLY A 90 -4.56 -5.54 -8.53
CA GLY A 90 -4.96 -5.27 -9.92
C GLY A 90 -4.01 -4.29 -10.59
N GLY A 91 -4.05 -4.22 -11.92
CA GLY A 91 -3.21 -3.33 -12.73
C GLY A 91 -1.92 -3.98 -13.22
N ASP A 92 -0.86 -3.18 -13.37
CA ASP A 92 0.43 -3.60 -13.90
C ASP A 92 1.26 -4.38 -12.87
N MET A 93 1.36 -5.69 -13.08
CA MET A 93 2.15 -6.58 -12.22
C MET A 93 3.66 -6.37 -12.36
N SER A 94 4.14 -5.66 -13.38
CA SER A 94 5.55 -5.29 -13.49
C SER A 94 5.98 -4.36 -12.35
N VAL A 95 5.07 -3.54 -11.80
CA VAL A 95 5.29 -2.72 -10.60
C VAL A 95 5.59 -3.61 -9.40
N MET A 96 4.82 -4.69 -9.24
CA MET A 96 5.01 -5.65 -8.15
C MET A 96 6.32 -6.41 -8.24
N ALA A 97 6.78 -6.72 -9.46
CA ALA A 97 8.05 -7.40 -9.67
C ALA A 97 9.28 -6.56 -9.27
N ARG A 98 9.14 -5.22 -9.32
CA ARG A 98 10.18 -4.26 -8.93
C ARG A 98 10.13 -3.87 -7.45
N LEU A 99 9.00 -4.10 -6.79
CA LEU A 99 8.78 -3.66 -5.43
C LEU A 99 9.65 -4.42 -4.41
N VAL A 100 10.42 -3.68 -3.63
CA VAL A 100 11.15 -4.18 -2.46
C VAL A 100 10.73 -3.37 -1.24
N MET A 101 10.11 -4.02 -0.26
CA MET A 101 9.68 -3.38 0.99
C MET A 101 10.73 -3.58 2.09
N LYS A 102 10.88 -2.57 2.97
CA LYS A 102 11.88 -2.52 4.05
C LYS A 102 11.57 -3.41 5.27
N CYS A 103 10.53 -4.25 5.21
CA CYS A 103 10.03 -5.00 6.36
C CYS A 103 11.07 -5.98 6.94
N ASP A 104 11.26 -5.93 8.26
CA ASP A 104 12.05 -6.90 9.04
C ASP A 104 11.40 -8.30 9.09
#